data_AF-A0A7L4FHL0-F1
#
_entry.id   AF-A0A7L4FHL0-F1
#
_cell.length_a   1.000
_cell.length_b   1.000
_cell.length_c   1.000
_cell.angle_alpha   90.00
_cell.angle_beta   90.00
_cell.angle_gamma   90.00
#
_symmetry.space_group_name_H-M   'P 1'
#
loop_
_entity.id
_entity.type
_entity.pdbx_description
1 polymer ?
#
loop_
_entity_poly.entity_id
_entity_poly.type
_entity_poly.pdbx_seq_one_letter_code
_entity_poly.pdbx_strand_id
1 'polypeptide(L)'
;DQPVVTTVLAIIGKFTATASFSTSYVYTAELFPTVTGVGLCSMSARVAGIVAPLIRLLGQHHRAIPMAIYGSAPVLGGLLCILLPETCGTDLVD
;
A
#
# COMPACT_ATOMS: atom_id res chain seq x y z
N ASP A 1 0.47 5.48 -29.34
CA ASP A 1 1.18 4.47 -28.51
C ASP A 1 1.36 4.84 -27.04
N GLN A 2 1.87 6.04 -26.71
CA GLN A 2 2.03 6.55 -25.32
C GLN A 2 0.81 6.36 -24.36
N PRO A 3 -0.46 6.60 -24.77
CA PRO A 3 -1.58 6.49 -23.84
C PRO A 3 -1.89 5.04 -23.45
N VAL A 4 -1.71 4.08 -24.36
CA VAL A 4 -2.00 2.66 -24.09
C VAL A 4 -1.05 2.12 -23.04
N VAL A 5 0.25 2.42 -23.15
CA VAL A 5 1.26 2.01 -22.17
C VAL A 5 0.97 2.60 -20.79
N THR A 6 0.58 3.87 -20.73
CA THR A 6 0.22 4.54 -19.48
C THR A 6 -1.01 3.91 -18.83
N THR A 7 -2.04 3.59 -19.64
CA THR A 7 -3.26 2.94 -19.16
C THR A 7 -2.98 1.53 -18.66
N VAL A 8 -2.19 0.74 -19.39
CA VAL A 8 -1.80 -0.61 -18.98
C VAL A 8 -1.04 -0.57 -17.65
N LEU A 9 -0.05 0.31 -17.52
CA LEU A 9 0.71 0.49 -16.27
C LEU A 9 -0.20 0.92 -15.11
N ALA A 10 -1.15 1.83 -15.35
CA ALA A 10 -2.09 2.27 -14.34
C ALA A 10 -3.03 1.16 -13.88
N ILE A 11 -3.50 0.31 -14.79
CA ILE A 11 -4.37 -0.83 -14.47
C ILE A 11 -3.60 -1.88 -13.67
N ILE A 12 -2.37 -2.20 -14.07
CA ILE A 12 -1.50 -3.14 -13.35
C ILE A 12 -1.24 -2.64 -11.92
N GLY A 13 -0.92 -1.35 -11.77
CA GLY A 13 -0.71 -0.74 -10.45
C GLY A 13 -1.96 -0.82 -9.57
N LYS A 14 -3.13 -0.47 -10.13
CA LYS A 14 -4.40 -0.53 -9.40
C LYS A 14 -4.79 -1.95 -9.00
N PHE A 15 -4.59 -2.91 -9.90
CA PHE A 15 -4.88 -4.33 -9.65
C PHE A 15 -3.99 -4.87 -8.54
N THR A 16 -2.69 -4.64 -8.63
CA THR A 16 -1.71 -5.11 -7.64
C THR A 16 -1.99 -4.49 -6.27
N ALA A 17 -2.27 -3.19 -6.19
CA ALA A 17 -2.63 -2.53 -4.93
C ALA A 17 -3.87 -3.16 -4.28
N THR A 18 -4.91 -3.42 -5.07
CA THR A 18 -6.15 -4.05 -4.58
C THR A 18 -5.90 -5.49 -4.12
N ALA A 19 -5.14 -6.27 -4.89
CA ALA A 19 -4.80 -7.65 -4.56
C ALA A 19 -4.00 -7.73 -3.25
N SER A 20 -2.96 -6.91 -3.09
CA SER A 20 -2.16 -6.85 -1.85
C SER A 20 -3.02 -6.45 -0.65
N PHE A 21 -3.92 -5.48 -0.81
CA PHE A 21 -4.81 -5.06 0.27
C PHE A 21 -5.79 -6.17 0.65
N SER A 22 -6.34 -6.88 -0.34
CA SER A 22 -7.25 -8.01 -0.12
C SER A 22 -6.54 -9.16 0.60
N THR A 23 -5.33 -9.54 0.17
CA THR A 23 -4.55 -10.61 0.81
C THR A 23 -4.16 -10.23 2.23
N SER A 24 -3.68 -9.01 2.47
CA SER A 24 -3.36 -8.53 3.82
C SER A 24 -4.59 -8.51 4.71
N TYR A 25 -5.75 -8.12 4.17
CA TYR A 25 -7.02 -8.11 4.90
C TYR A 25 -7.46 -9.52 5.31
N VAL A 26 -7.47 -10.47 4.38
CA VAL A 26 -7.85 -11.87 4.63
C VAL A 26 -6.87 -12.49 5.63
N TYR A 27 -5.57 -12.32 5.42
CA TYR A 27 -4.54 -12.83 6.32
C TYR A 27 -4.68 -12.27 7.74
N THR A 28 -4.95 -10.97 7.86
CA THR A 28 -5.17 -10.32 9.16
C THR A 28 -6.44 -10.84 9.84
N ALA A 29 -7.49 -11.12 9.07
CA ALA A 29 -8.74 -11.67 9.59
C ALA A 29 -8.61 -13.16 10.01
N GLU A 30 -7.75 -13.93 9.34
CA GLU A 30 -7.49 -15.33 9.66
C GLU A 30 -6.53 -15.49 10.85
N LEU A 31 -5.47 -14.69 10.92
CA LEU A 31 -4.44 -14.81 11.96
C LEU A 31 -4.89 -14.26 13.31
N PHE A 32 -5.75 -13.24 13.31
CA PHE A 32 -6.33 -12.68 14.52
C PHE A 32 -7.83 -12.42 14.30
N PRO A 33 -8.75 -13.10 15.02
CA PRO A 33 -10.20 -12.88 14.89
C PRO A 33 -10.66 -11.50 15.40
N THR A 34 -9.74 -10.56 15.66
CA THR A 34 -10.00 -9.26 16.26
C THR A 34 -10.11 -8.15 15.23
N VAL A 35 -11.21 -7.39 15.32
CA VAL A 35 -11.55 -6.16 14.57
C VAL A 35 -10.44 -5.10 14.49
N THR A 36 -9.41 -5.20 15.33
CA THR A 36 -8.27 -4.27 15.41
C THR A 36 -7.41 -4.29 14.15
N GLY A 37 -7.18 -5.47 13.55
CA GLY A 37 -6.34 -5.58 12.36
C GLY A 37 -7.01 -5.02 11.09
N VAL A 38 -8.30 -5.32 10.93
CA VAL A 38 -9.16 -4.71 9.91
C VAL A 38 -9.31 -3.19 10.12
N GLY A 39 -9.45 -2.76 11.37
CA GLY A 39 -9.51 -1.35 11.74
C GLY A 39 -8.22 -0.60 11.40
N LEU A 40 -7.05 -1.18 11.67
CA LEU A 40 -5.75 -0.60 11.35
C LEU A 40 -5.56 -0.39 9.84
N CYS A 41 -6.00 -1.35 9.04
CA CYS A 41 -6.00 -1.27 7.58
C CYS A 41 -6.88 -0.12 7.06
N SER A 42 -8.07 0.06 7.65
CA SER A 42 -8.94 1.21 7.32
C SER A 42 -8.34 2.54 7.79
N MET A 43 -7.69 2.59 8.96
CA MET A 43 -7.04 3.80 9.44
C MET A 43 -5.86 4.20 8.56
N SER A 44 -5.03 3.24 8.11
CA SER A 44 -3.91 3.54 7.21
C SER A 44 -4.38 4.09 5.87
N ALA A 45 -5.49 3.57 5.32
CA ALA A 45 -6.11 4.13 4.11
C ALA A 45 -6.63 5.56 4.33
N ARG A 46 -7.20 5.87 5.50
CA ARG A 46 -7.64 7.23 5.86
C ARG A 46 -6.45 8.19 6.00
N VAL A 47 -5.37 7.75 6.64
CA VAL A 47 -4.12 8.53 6.76
C VAL A 47 -3.56 8.83 5.38
N ALA A 48 -3.47 7.84 4.48
CA ALA A 48 -3.03 8.04 3.11
C ALA A 48 -3.90 9.07 2.37
N GLY A 49 -5.22 9.05 2.59
CA GLY A 49 -6.16 10.03 2.03
C GLY A 49 -5.95 11.47 2.54
N ILE A 50 -5.55 11.66 3.80
CA ILE A 50 -5.24 12.98 4.38
C ILE A 50 -3.87 13.49 3.89
N VAL A 51 -2.91 12.59 3.74
CA VAL A 51 -1.55 12.93 3.29
C VAL A 51 -1.53 13.30 1.79
N ALA A 52 -2.41 12.73 0.98
CA ALA A 52 -2.48 12.98 -0.47
C ALA A 52 -2.65 14.47 -0.87
N PRO A 53 -3.62 15.24 -0.34
CA PRO A 53 -3.75 16.66 -0.64
C PRO A 53 -2.59 17.49 -0.07
N LEU A 54 -1.99 17.07 1.06
CA LEU A 54 -0.86 17.75 1.67
C LEU A 54 0.39 17.66 0.77
N ILE A 55 0.68 16.48 0.22
CA ILE A 55 1.73 16.29 -0.79
C ILE A 55 1.42 17.10 -2.06
N ARG A 56 0.16 17.16 -2.48
CA ARG A 56 -0.25 17.93 -3.67
C ARG A 56 -0.05 19.43 -3.50
N LEU A 57 -0.30 19.97 -2.31
CA LEU A 57 -0.01 21.36 -1.96
C LEU A 57 1.50 21.64 -2.03
N LEU A 58 2.30 20.74 -1.47
CA LEU A 58 3.76 20.84 -1.47
C LEU A 58 4.35 20.74 -2.90
N GLY A 59 3.67 19.98 -3.77
CA GLY A 59 3.99 19.86 -5.18
C GLY A 59 3.78 21.13 -6.03
N GLN A 60 3.01 22.10 -5.54
CA GLN A 60 2.88 23.40 -6.24
C GLN A 60 4.18 24.20 -6.24
N HIS A 61 5.07 23.96 -5.27
CA HIS A 61 6.40 24.58 -5.24
C HIS A 61 7.41 23.79 -6.09
N HIS A 62 7.41 22.46 -6.03
CA HIS A 62 8.32 21.61 -6.81
C HIS A 62 7.62 20.35 -7.34
N ARG A 63 7.48 20.24 -8.66
CA ARG A 63 6.83 19.12 -9.37
C ARG A 63 7.51 17.76 -9.18
N ALA A 64 8.79 17.74 -8.81
CA ALA A 64 9.56 16.51 -8.59
C ALA A 64 9.22 15.83 -7.25
N ILE A 65 8.85 16.60 -6.22
CA ILE A 65 8.64 16.11 -4.86
C ILE A 65 7.46 15.11 -4.77
N PRO A 66 6.26 15.40 -5.33
CA PRO A 66 5.16 14.45 -5.30
C PRO A 66 5.49 13.16 -6.04
N MET A 67 6.16 13.26 -7.19
CA MET A 67 6.48 12.11 -8.02
C MET A 67 7.45 11.16 -7.30
N ALA A 68 8.44 11.72 -6.61
CA ALA A 68 9.36 10.93 -5.79
C ALA A 68 8.64 10.26 -4.61
N ILE A 69 7.76 10.96 -3.89
CA ILE A 69 7.05 10.43 -2.72
C ILE A 69 6.06 9.32 -3.12
N TYR A 70 5.23 9.55 -4.13
CA TYR A 70 4.26 8.55 -4.60
C TYR A 70 4.92 7.32 -5.21
N GLY A 71 6.13 7.46 -5.78
CA GLY A 71 6.92 6.34 -6.28
C GLY A 71 7.67 5.59 -5.19
N SER A 72 8.34 6.29 -4.27
CA SER A 72 9.21 5.67 -3.27
C SER A 72 8.42 5.06 -2.11
N ALA A 73 7.31 5.64 -1.69
CA ALA A 73 6.52 5.14 -0.55
C ALA A 73 6.02 3.70 -0.74
N PRO A 74 5.35 3.32 -1.86
CA PRO A 74 4.96 1.94 -2.09
C PRO A 74 6.15 1.01 -2.39
N VAL A 75 7.24 1.51 -2.97
CA VAL A 75 8.46 0.71 -3.18
C VAL A 75 9.13 0.37 -1.86
N LEU A 76 9.28 1.36 -0.96
CA LEU A 76 9.74 1.15 0.40
C LEU A 76 8.76 0.23 1.15
N GLY A 77 7.46 0.48 1.08
CA GLY A 77 6.45 -0.37 1.71
C GLY A 77 6.53 -1.83 1.24
N GLY A 78 6.66 -2.06 -0.06
CA GLY A 78 6.84 -3.40 -0.65
C GLY A 78 8.19 -4.03 -0.28
N LEU A 79 9.27 -3.25 -0.28
CA LEU A 79 10.59 -3.71 0.14
C LEU A 79 10.61 -4.06 1.63
N LEU A 80 10.01 -3.24 2.48
CA LEU A 80 9.80 -3.54 3.89
C LEU A 80 8.89 -4.76 4.07
N CYS A 81 7.91 -4.99 3.19
CA CYS A 81 7.07 -6.19 3.21
C CYS A 81 7.85 -7.46 2.84
N ILE A 82 8.82 -7.35 1.92
CA ILE A 82 9.76 -8.43 1.57
C ILE A 82 10.81 -8.62 2.68
N LEU A 83 11.24 -7.52 3.32
CA LEU A 83 12.23 -7.52 4.39
C LEU A 83 11.64 -7.93 5.74
N LEU A 84 10.33 -7.75 5.92
CA LEU A 84 9.59 -8.43 6.97
C LEU A 84 9.69 -9.91 6.60
N PRO A 85 10.53 -10.68 7.31
CA PRO A 85 10.61 -12.10 7.05
C PRO A 85 9.19 -12.61 7.22
N GLU A 86 8.75 -13.36 6.23
CA GLU A 86 7.66 -14.31 6.38
C GLU A 86 7.42 -14.62 7.86
N THR A 87 6.29 -14.14 8.39
CA THR A 87 5.55 -14.80 9.47
C THR A 87 5.03 -16.17 8.96
N CYS A 88 5.89 -16.90 8.27
CA CYS A 88 5.72 -18.25 7.76
C CYS A 88 6.82 -19.05 8.46
N GLY A 89 6.52 -19.51 9.68
CA GLY A 89 7.48 -20.33 10.42
C GLY A 89 7.26 -20.46 11.93
N THR A 90 6.41 -19.65 12.56
CA THR A 90 5.89 -20.03 13.88
C THR A 90 4.60 -20.78 13.67
N ASP A 91 4.66 -22.10 13.84
CA ASP A 91 3.50 -22.91 14.20
C ASP A 91 2.67 -22.13 15.21
N LEU A 92 1.39 -21.92 14.88
CA LEU A 92 0.40 -21.62 15.89
C LEU A 92 0.50 -22.79 16.88
N VAL A 93 1.06 -22.53 18.06
CA VAL A 93 0.98 -23.53 19.13
C VAL A 93 -0.51 -23.76 19.37
N ASP A 94 -0.94 -25.01 19.26
CA ASP A 94 -2.29 -25.46 19.57
C ASP A 94 -2.80 -24.91 20.92
#